data_AF-A0A431KKX4-F1
#
_entry.id   AF-A0A431KKX4-F1
#
_cell.length_a   1.000
_cell.length_b   1.000
_cell.length_c   1.000
_cell.angle_alpha   90.00
_cell.angle_beta   90.00
_cell.angle_gamma   90.00
#
_symmetry.space_group_name_H-M   'P 1'
#
loop_
_entity.id
_entity.type
_entity.pdbx_description
1 polymer ?
#
loop_
_entity_poly.entity_id
_entity_poly.type
_entity_poly.pdbx_seq_one_letter_code
_entity_poly.pdbx_strand_id
1 'polypeptide(L)'
;MKLAADMARAGVTKGEVQRARVALIKAGRHPSIDAIRIELGNTGSKATIFRHLKEIAADEGGAGLPQGSVSEEGVASENEK
;
A
#
# COMPACT_ATOMS: atom_id res chain seq x y z
N MET A 1 20.44 -7.39 7.97
CA MET A 1 19.00 -7.65 8.19
C MET A 1 18.27 -7.63 6.86
N LYS A 2 17.91 -8.80 6.32
CA LYS A 2 16.96 -8.92 5.22
C LYS A 2 16.25 -10.25 5.43
N LEU A 3 15.13 -10.21 6.18
CA LEU A 3 14.24 -11.36 6.26
C LEU A 3 13.66 -11.57 4.86
N ALA A 4 14.31 -12.43 4.08
CA ALA A 4 13.65 -13.14 3.01
C ALA A 4 12.67 -14.10 3.68
N ALA A 5 11.49 -13.57 3.99
CA ALA A 5 10.37 -14.38 4.43
C ALA A 5 10.12 -15.42 3.33
N ASP A 6 10.42 -16.66 3.70
CA ASP A 6 9.76 -17.87 3.26
C ASP A 6 9.30 -17.91 1.80
N MET A 7 10.12 -18.61 1.01
CA MET A 7 9.73 -19.29 -0.23
C MET A 7 8.65 -20.36 0.04
N ALA A 8 7.51 -19.96 0.58
CA ALA A 8 6.37 -20.83 0.84
C ALA A 8 5.40 -20.81 -0.35
N ARG A 9 5.68 -21.69 -1.31
CA ARG A 9 4.70 -22.41 -2.17
C ARG A 9 3.66 -21.56 -2.93
N ALA A 10 3.97 -21.32 -4.20
CA ALA A 10 3.03 -21.21 -5.34
C ALA A 10 1.93 -20.11 -5.34
N GLY A 11 1.93 -19.15 -4.43
CA GLY A 11 0.91 -18.08 -4.41
C GLY A 11 1.45 -16.70 -4.06
N VAL A 12 0.84 -15.66 -4.63
CA VAL A 12 1.04 -14.27 -4.18
C VAL A 12 0.43 -14.10 -2.79
N THR A 13 1.16 -13.49 -1.86
CA THR A 13 0.70 -13.24 -0.48
C THR A 13 0.18 -11.80 -0.27
N LYS A 14 -0.67 -11.59 0.75
CA LYS A 14 -1.19 -10.25 1.12
C LYS A 14 -0.06 -9.24 1.38
N GLY A 15 1.00 -9.66 2.09
CA GLY A 15 2.14 -8.79 2.41
C GLY A 15 2.98 -8.39 1.19
N GLU A 16 3.05 -9.23 0.15
CA GLU A 16 3.69 -8.87 -1.11
C GLU A 16 2.86 -7.86 -1.90
N VAL A 17 1.55 -8.08 -2.00
CA VAL A 17 0.62 -7.13 -2.65
C VAL A 17 0.67 -5.75 -1.97
N GLN A 18 0.73 -5.72 -0.63
CA GLN A 18 0.83 -4.47 0.11
C GLN A 18 2.15 -3.74 -0.19
N ARG A 19 3.28 -4.45 -0.15
CA ARG A 19 4.59 -3.88 -0.50
C ARG A 19 4.61 -3.32 -1.91
N ALA A 20 4.10 -4.06 -2.89
CA ALA A 20 4.01 -3.61 -4.28
C ALA A 20 3.11 -2.36 -4.42
N ARG A 21 1.95 -2.32 -3.74
CA ARG A 21 1.08 -1.14 -3.71
C ARG A 21 1.81 0.09 -3.17
N VAL A 22 2.48 -0.04 -2.02
CA VAL A 22 3.22 1.08 -1.40
C VAL A 22 4.38 1.54 -2.29
N ALA A 23 5.10 0.62 -2.91
CA ALA A 23 6.18 0.94 -3.85
C ALA A 23 5.66 1.75 -5.05
N LEU A 24 4.52 1.37 -5.62
CA LEU A 24 3.88 2.09 -6.73
C LEU A 24 3.44 3.50 -6.30
N ILE A 25 2.78 3.63 -5.13
CA ILE A 25 2.37 4.94 -4.59
C ILE A 25 3.59 5.83 -4.38
N LYS A 26 4.66 5.30 -3.77
CA LYS A 26 5.91 6.04 -3.55
C LYS A 26 6.60 6.46 -4.85
N ALA A 27 6.45 5.65 -5.91
CA ALA A 27 6.92 5.98 -7.25
C ALA A 27 6.00 6.96 -8.01
N GLY A 28 4.91 7.45 -7.40
CA GLY A 28 3.93 8.31 -8.06
C GLY A 28 3.08 7.59 -9.11
N ARG A 29 3.07 6.25 -9.11
CA ARG A 29 2.29 5.42 -10.04
C ARG A 29 1.02 4.92 -9.37
N HIS A 30 -0.06 4.84 -10.15
CA HIS A 30 -1.33 4.33 -9.65
C HIS A 30 -1.23 2.81 -9.38
N PRO A 31 -1.54 2.34 -8.16
CA PRO A 31 -1.47 0.93 -7.82
C PRO A 31 -2.65 0.14 -8.41
N SER A 32 -2.55 -0.18 -9.71
CA SER A 32 -3.49 -1.06 -10.43
C SER A 32 -3.13 -2.54 -10.26
N ILE A 33 -4.11 -3.43 -10.48
CA ILE A 33 -3.89 -4.89 -10.44
C ILE A 33 -2.74 -5.30 -11.36
N ASP A 34 -2.70 -4.78 -12.59
CA ASP A 34 -1.65 -5.10 -13.56
C ASP A 34 -0.29 -4.53 -13.14
N ALA A 35 -0.25 -3.33 -12.56
CA ALA A 35 0.98 -2.72 -12.08
C ALA A 35 1.58 -3.51 -10.90
N ILE A 36 0.72 -3.91 -9.96
CA ILE A 36 1.11 -4.77 -8.83
C ILE A 36 1.56 -6.13 -9.34
N ARG A 37 0.85 -6.72 -10.31
CA ARG A 37 1.23 -8.00 -10.90
C ARG A 37 2.62 -7.94 -11.56
N ILE A 38 2.92 -6.88 -12.29
CA ILE A 38 4.24 -6.66 -12.91
C ILE A 38 5.30 -6.51 -11.82
N GLU A 39 5.03 -5.71 -10.79
CA GLU A 39 5.93 -5.51 -9.63
C GLU A 39 6.23 -6.84 -8.91
N LEU A 40 5.26 -7.73 -8.86
CA LEU A 40 5.36 -9.08 -8.29
C LEU A 40 5.96 -10.12 -9.25
N GLY A 41 6.48 -9.70 -10.42
CA GLY A 41 7.10 -10.59 -11.40
C GLY A 41 6.09 -11.46 -12.16
N ASN A 42 4.94 -10.89 -12.54
CA ASN A 42 3.84 -11.56 -13.25
C ASN A 42 3.16 -12.70 -12.48
N THR A 43 3.39 -12.77 -11.17
CA THR A 43 2.89 -13.83 -10.30
C THR A 43 1.54 -13.46 -9.67
N GLY A 44 0.70 -14.48 -9.48
CA GLY A 44 -0.66 -14.31 -8.94
C GLY A 44 -1.68 -14.00 -10.03
N SER A 45 -2.90 -14.50 -9.83
CA SER A 45 -4.01 -14.19 -10.73
C SER A 45 -4.57 -12.79 -10.44
N LYS A 46 -5.20 -12.15 -11.44
CA LYS A 46 -5.87 -10.85 -11.24
C LYS A 46 -6.88 -10.91 -10.08
N ALA A 47 -7.61 -12.02 -9.95
CA ALA A 47 -8.58 -12.24 -8.89
C ALA A 47 -7.91 -12.35 -7.50
N THR A 48 -6.78 -13.06 -7.41
CA THR A 48 -6.02 -13.21 -6.15
C THR A 48 -5.49 -11.86 -5.68
N ILE A 49 -4.90 -11.08 -6.59
CA ILE A 49 -4.37 -9.75 -6.29
C ILE A 49 -5.51 -8.81 -5.88
N PHE A 50 -6.64 -8.84 -6.59
CA PHE A 50 -7.80 -8.02 -6.25
C PHE A 50 -8.36 -8.33 -4.86
N ARG A 51 -8.49 -9.62 -4.51
CA ARG A 51 -8.94 -10.03 -3.17
C ARG A 51 -8.00 -9.48 -2.09
N HIS A 52 -6.69 -9.66 -2.26
CA HIS A 52 -5.71 -9.14 -1.30
C HIS A 52 -5.69 -7.61 -1.22
N LEU A 53 -5.82 -6.90 -2.35
CA LEU A 53 -5.96 -5.45 -2.36
C LEU A 53 -7.15 -4.98 -1.54
N LYS A 54 -8.30 -5.65 -1.69
CA LYS A 54 -9.51 -5.33 -0.93
C LYS A 54 -9.34 -5.66 0.56
N GLU A 55 -8.73 -6.79 0.88
CA GLU A 55 -8.39 -7.15 2.26
C GLU A 55 -7.44 -6.13 2.88
N ILE A 56 -6.42 -5.65 2.16
CA ILE A 56 -5.50 -4.62 2.63
C ILE A 56 -6.24 -3.29 2.83
N ALA A 57 -7.09 -2.89 1.89
CA ALA A 57 -7.87 -1.67 2.01
C ALA A 57 -8.89 -1.73 3.16
N ALA A 58 -9.46 -2.91 3.45
CA ALA A 58 -10.36 -3.12 4.58
C ALA A 58 -9.61 -3.12 5.92
N ASP A 59 -8.41 -3.72 5.97
CA ASP A 59 -7.53 -3.77 7.15
C ASP A 59 -6.93 -2.38 7.46
N GLU A 60 -6.52 -1.64 6.42
CA GLU A 60 -6.08 -0.24 6.50
C GLU A 60 -7.25 0.74 6.65
N GLY A 61 -8.49 0.29 6.49
CA GLY A 61 -9.72 1.08 6.62
C GLY A 61 -10.00 1.62 8.02
N GLY A 62 -9.08 1.41 8.96
CA GLY A 62 -9.02 2.12 10.25
C GLY A 62 -7.77 2.99 10.48
N ALA A 63 -6.73 2.94 9.63
CA ALA A 63 -5.46 3.61 9.95
C ALA A 63 -4.50 3.97 8.79
N GLY A 64 -4.77 3.60 7.53
CA GLY A 64 -3.68 3.42 6.56
C GLY A 64 -3.75 4.12 5.20
N LEU A 65 -4.72 5.00 4.95
CA LEU A 65 -4.61 5.90 3.80
C LEU A 65 -3.91 7.18 4.25
N PRO A 66 -2.66 7.48 3.82
CA PRO A 66 -2.23 8.86 3.73
C PRO A 66 -3.02 9.48 2.56
N GLN A 67 -4.25 9.88 2.86
CA GLN A 67 -4.85 10.98 2.13
C GLN A 67 -4.01 12.20 2.50
N GLY A 68 -3.01 12.49 1.68
CA GLY A 68 -2.31 13.76 1.73
C GLY A 68 -3.33 14.85 1.42
N SER A 69 -3.76 15.54 2.47
CA SER A 69 -4.41 16.86 2.56
C SER A 69 -4.84 16.97 4.03
N VAL A 70 -4.01 17.48 4.94
CA VAL A 70 -3.86 18.92 5.12
C VAL A 70 -2.41 19.31 5.42
N SER A 71 -1.82 20.02 4.46
CA SER A 71 -0.84 21.04 4.76
C SER A 71 -1.64 22.31 5.10
N GLU A 72 -1.52 22.83 6.32
CA GLU A 72 -1.45 24.27 6.66
C GLU A 72 -1.22 24.34 8.17
N GLU A 73 0.04 24.46 8.57
CA GLU A 73 0.67 25.72 8.99
C GLU A 73 0.32 26.06 10.45
N GLY A 74 1.35 25.99 11.29
CA GLY A 74 1.24 26.45 12.66
C GLY A 74 1.05 27.96 12.67
N VAL A 75 0.01 28.43 13.34
CA VAL A 75 -0.02 29.79 13.85
C VAL A 75 -0.33 29.70 15.33
N ALA A 76 0.74 29.71 16.12
CA ALA A 76 0.67 30.26 17.46
C ALA A 76 0.30 31.73 17.30
N SER A 77 -0.82 32.14 17.89
CA SER A 77 -1.03 33.52 18.29
C SER A 77 -1.95 33.50 19.49
N GLU A 78 -1.31 33.65 20.66
CA GLU A 78 -1.89 34.30 21.83
C GLU A 78 -2.72 35.51 21.38
N ASN A 79 -3.94 35.62 21.90
CA ASN A 79 -4.61 36.91 21.92
C ASN A 79 -5.00 37.22 23.36
N GLU A 80 -4.07 37.91 24.01
CA GLU A 80 -4.27 38.72 25.18
C GLU A 80 -5.29 39.82 24.86
N LYS A 81 -6.39 39.86 25.63
CA LYS A 81 -6.94 41.09 26.22
C LYS A 81 -7.95 40.74 27.31
#